data_AF-A0A8B8FMV0-F1
#
_entry.id   AF-A0A8B8FMV0-F1
#
_cell.length_a   1.000
_cell.length_b   1.000
_cell.length_c   1.000
_cell.angle_alpha   90.00
_cell.angle_beta   90.00
_cell.angle_gamma   90.00
#
_symmetry.space_group_name_H-M   'P 1'
#
loop_
_entity.id
_entity.type
_entity.pdbx_description
1 polymer ?
#
loop_
_entity_poly.entity_id
_entity_poly.type
_entity_poly.pdbx_seq_one_letter_code
_entity_poly.pdbx_strand_id
1 'polypeptide(L)'
;MVNAVKYYCTNFNELKSIIKEFEEVSECVRAAKRLFKMPSIQSNLVYIVSNFGFLPDTITKLETRGVLLSKSVDVVNNIQIKLEECNGEIAKLILDKFNKVISKNKGWENIKKINQVLIGETTSDDDLSSSNLNLDNYLSMKYAPITSVDVERSFSMYKNILTPNRSRFSEDSLSKYMVVNFFF
;
A
#
# COMPACT_ATOMS: atom_id res chain seq x y z
N MET A 1 0.31 -10.93 2.54
CA MET A 1 -0.42 -11.75 3.54
C MET A 1 -1.90 -11.93 3.16
N VAL A 2 -2.71 -10.87 3.03
CA VAL A 2 -4.15 -11.01 2.67
C VAL A 2 -4.39 -11.68 1.32
N ASN A 3 -3.56 -11.44 0.30
CA ASN A 3 -3.65 -12.17 -0.98
C ASN A 3 -3.44 -13.69 -0.83
N ALA A 4 -2.59 -14.11 0.11
CA ALA A 4 -2.44 -15.53 0.40
C ALA A 4 -3.73 -16.08 1.04
N VAL A 5 -4.35 -15.31 1.96
CA VAL A 5 -5.65 -15.67 2.56
C VAL A 5 -6.74 -15.79 1.49
N LYS A 6 -6.81 -14.85 0.53
CA LYS A 6 -7.70 -14.95 -0.64
C LYS A 6 -7.48 -16.26 -1.39
N TYR A 7 -6.23 -16.57 -1.74
CA TYR A 7 -5.87 -17.81 -2.43
C TYR A 7 -6.30 -19.07 -1.64
N TYR A 8 -6.04 -19.12 -0.33
CA TYR A 8 -6.44 -20.24 0.52
C TYR A 8 -7.97 -20.36 0.66
N CYS A 9 -8.69 -19.23 0.68
CA CYS A 9 -10.14 -19.23 0.73
C CYS A 9 -10.75 -19.77 -0.57
N THR A 10 -10.24 -19.33 -1.72
CA THR A 10 -10.71 -19.78 -3.05
C THR A 10 -10.43 -21.27 -3.28
N ASN A 11 -9.22 -21.74 -2.95
CA ASN A 11 -8.78 -23.11 -3.25
C ASN A 11 -8.90 -24.06 -2.04
N PHE A 12 -9.71 -23.72 -1.04
CA PHE A 12 -9.70 -24.40 0.26
C PHE A 12 -9.95 -25.92 0.15
N ASN A 13 -10.95 -26.31 -0.64
CA ASN A 13 -11.35 -27.72 -0.75
C ASN A 13 -10.31 -28.55 -1.52
N GLU A 14 -9.76 -27.99 -2.59
CA GLU A 14 -8.70 -28.64 -3.38
C GLU A 14 -7.44 -28.86 -2.54
N LEU A 15 -6.98 -27.80 -1.84
CA LEU A 15 -5.82 -27.87 -0.95
C LEU A 15 -6.06 -28.87 0.19
N LYS A 16 -7.28 -28.91 0.75
CA LYS A 16 -7.65 -29.88 1.78
C LYS A 16 -7.56 -31.32 1.27
N SER A 17 -7.96 -31.57 0.02
CA SER A 17 -7.85 -32.90 -0.61
C SER A 17 -6.39 -33.31 -0.76
N ILE A 18 -5.57 -32.45 -1.36
CA ILE A 18 -4.14 -32.70 -1.59
C ILE A 18 -3.42 -32.97 -0.26
N ILE A 19 -3.68 -32.14 0.76
CA ILE A 19 -3.03 -32.29 2.06
C ILE A 19 -3.46 -33.57 2.79
N LYS A 20 -4.66 -34.08 2.51
CA LYS A 20 -5.13 -35.36 3.07
C LYS A 20 -4.33 -36.54 2.51
N GLU A 21 -3.91 -36.47 1.25
CA GLU A 21 -3.16 -37.53 0.56
C GLU A 21 -1.72 -37.67 1.04
N PHE A 22 -1.10 -36.61 1.56
CA PHE A 22 0.27 -36.68 2.06
C PHE A 22 0.41 -37.57 3.30
N GLU A 23 1.49 -38.34 3.38
CA GLU A 23 1.87 -39.10 4.57
C GLU A 23 2.32 -38.18 5.70
N GLU A 24 2.02 -38.53 6.95
CA GLU A 24 2.32 -37.71 8.15
C GLU A 24 3.77 -37.81 8.63
N VAL A 25 4.72 -37.96 7.70
CA VAL A 25 6.14 -38.16 8.00
C VAL A 25 6.79 -36.88 8.50
N SER A 26 6.35 -35.71 8.01
CA SER A 26 6.89 -34.40 8.42
C SER A 26 5.97 -33.65 9.40
N GLU A 27 6.59 -32.89 10.30
CA GLU A 27 5.88 -31.97 11.22
C GLU A 27 5.03 -30.95 10.45
N CYS A 28 5.50 -30.49 9.29
CA CYS A 28 4.77 -29.54 8.45
C CYS A 28 3.43 -30.11 7.94
N VAL A 29 3.43 -31.37 7.48
CA VAL A 29 2.20 -32.04 7.02
C VAL A 29 1.24 -32.27 8.18
N ARG A 30 1.76 -32.70 9.35
CA ARG A 30 0.94 -32.85 10.57
C ARG A 30 0.29 -31.54 11.01
N ALA A 31 1.05 -30.44 10.99
CA ALA A 31 0.53 -29.11 11.30
C ALA A 31 -0.55 -28.66 10.31
N ALA A 32 -0.32 -28.84 9.01
CA ALA A 32 -1.30 -28.49 7.97
C ALA A 32 -2.59 -29.28 8.12
N LYS A 33 -2.52 -30.60 8.29
CA LYS A 33 -3.69 -31.46 8.52
C LYS A 33 -4.48 -31.04 9.77
N ARG A 34 -3.80 -30.66 10.85
CA ARG A 34 -4.44 -30.12 12.06
C ARG A 34 -5.22 -28.84 11.75
N LEU A 35 -4.63 -27.90 11.01
CA LEU A 35 -5.27 -26.64 10.63
C LEU A 35 -6.53 -26.87 9.77
N PHE A 36 -6.49 -27.76 8.79
CA PHE A 36 -7.65 -28.09 7.94
C PHE A 36 -8.77 -28.86 8.67
N LYS A 37 -8.48 -29.43 9.84
CA LYS A 37 -9.48 -30.04 10.74
C LYS A 37 -10.14 -29.02 11.67
N MET A 38 -9.57 -27.82 11.85
CA MET A 38 -10.15 -26.80 12.73
C MET A 38 -11.47 -26.27 12.15
N PRO A 39 -12.59 -26.33 12.89
CA PRO A 39 -13.88 -25.84 12.39
C PRO A 39 -13.89 -24.33 12.10
N SER A 40 -13.09 -23.57 12.84
CA SER A 40 -13.04 -22.11 12.74
C SER A 40 -12.27 -21.58 11.53
N ILE A 41 -11.43 -22.39 10.87
CA ILE A 41 -10.52 -21.88 9.84
C ILE A 41 -11.29 -21.36 8.62
N GLN A 42 -12.34 -22.05 8.19
CA GLN A 42 -13.16 -21.60 7.05
C GLN A 42 -13.87 -20.29 7.37
N SER A 43 -14.51 -20.20 8.55
CA SER A 43 -15.16 -18.98 9.01
C SER A 43 -14.19 -17.80 9.10
N ASN A 44 -12.98 -18.04 9.61
CA ASN A 44 -11.93 -17.02 9.70
C ASN A 44 -11.44 -16.57 8.31
N LEU A 45 -11.22 -17.50 7.38
CA LEU A 45 -10.83 -17.20 6.00
C LEU A 45 -11.89 -16.33 5.32
N VAL A 46 -13.16 -16.73 5.41
CA VAL A 46 -14.30 -15.98 4.85
C VAL A 46 -14.38 -14.59 5.48
N TYR A 47 -14.29 -14.48 6.80
CA TYR A 47 -14.32 -13.20 7.49
C TYR A 47 -13.20 -12.26 7.02
N ILE A 48 -11.96 -12.75 6.93
CA ILE A 48 -10.81 -11.93 6.52
C ILE A 48 -10.96 -11.49 5.07
N VAL A 49 -11.36 -12.39 4.17
CA VAL A 49 -11.50 -12.07 2.74
C VAL A 49 -12.65 -11.09 2.50
N SER A 50 -13.80 -11.29 3.14
CA SER A 50 -14.97 -10.42 2.96
C SER A 50 -14.74 -9.01 3.49
N ASN A 51 -14.07 -8.85 4.64
CA ASN A 51 -13.88 -7.54 5.26
C ASN A 51 -12.59 -6.85 4.80
N PHE A 52 -11.49 -7.58 4.60
CA PHE A 52 -10.17 -6.98 4.34
C PHE A 52 -9.60 -7.31 2.96
N GLY A 53 -10.33 -8.09 2.14
CA GLY A 53 -9.90 -8.47 0.81
C GLY A 53 -9.67 -7.29 -0.13
N PHE A 54 -10.26 -6.13 0.11
CA PHE A 54 -10.03 -4.95 -0.74
C PHE A 54 -8.64 -4.30 -0.52
N LEU A 55 -8.01 -4.51 0.65
CA LEU A 55 -6.79 -3.80 1.04
C LEU A 55 -5.62 -4.00 0.06
N PRO A 56 -5.30 -5.23 -0.41
CA PRO A 56 -4.20 -5.42 -1.35
C PRO A 56 -4.37 -4.61 -2.63
N ASP A 57 -5.56 -4.64 -3.21
CA ASP A 57 -5.84 -3.94 -4.47
C ASP A 57 -5.74 -2.42 -4.29
N THR A 58 -6.16 -1.92 -3.12
CA THR A 58 -6.05 -0.51 -2.78
C THR A 58 -4.60 -0.07 -2.52
N ILE A 59 -3.80 -0.90 -1.86
CA ILE A 59 -2.36 -0.63 -1.67
C ILE A 59 -1.65 -0.57 -3.02
N THR A 60 -1.90 -1.54 -3.91
CA THR A 60 -1.30 -1.52 -5.27
C THR A 60 -1.69 -0.26 -6.05
N LYS A 61 -2.92 0.25 -5.89
CA LYS A 61 -3.33 1.54 -6.47
C LYS A 61 -2.50 2.71 -5.90
N LEU A 62 -2.25 2.73 -4.59
CA LEU A 62 -1.42 3.75 -3.94
C LEU A 62 0.07 3.67 -4.32
N GLU A 63 0.53 2.49 -4.72
CA GLU A 63 1.90 2.26 -5.17
C GLU A 63 2.10 2.62 -6.66
N THR A 64 1.03 2.91 -7.39
CA THR A 64 1.11 3.24 -8.82
C THR A 64 1.73 4.62 -9.02
N ARG A 65 2.66 4.74 -9.98
CA ARG A 65 3.33 6.01 -10.30
C ARG A 65 2.41 6.98 -11.06
N GLY A 66 2.69 8.28 -10.92
CA GLY A 66 2.02 9.32 -11.71
C GLY A 66 0.54 9.53 -11.39
N VAL A 67 0.08 9.06 -10.22
CA VAL A 67 -1.29 9.27 -9.74
C VAL A 67 -1.40 10.69 -9.19
N LEU A 68 -2.52 11.36 -9.47
CA LEU A 68 -2.83 12.68 -8.90
C LEU A 68 -2.90 12.60 -7.38
N LEU A 69 -2.43 13.65 -6.69
CA LEU A 69 -2.49 13.72 -5.24
C LEU A 69 -3.92 13.54 -4.73
N SER A 70 -4.90 14.17 -5.38
CA SER A 70 -6.32 14.05 -5.05
C SER A 70 -6.81 12.61 -5.08
N LYS A 71 -6.53 11.89 -6.17
CA LYS A 71 -6.89 10.48 -6.30
C LYS A 71 -6.25 9.63 -5.21
N SER A 72 -4.99 9.89 -4.87
CA SER A 72 -4.29 9.16 -3.81
C SER A 72 -4.91 9.44 -2.43
N VAL A 73 -5.28 10.70 -2.15
CA VAL A 73 -5.99 11.09 -0.92
C VAL A 73 -7.37 10.42 -0.84
N ASP A 74 -8.13 10.44 -1.93
CA ASP A 74 -9.43 9.77 -2.03
C ASP A 74 -9.32 8.27 -1.75
N VAL A 75 -8.26 7.63 -2.27
CA VAL A 75 -8.02 6.21 -2.02
C VAL A 75 -7.85 5.93 -0.53
N VAL A 76 -7.07 6.75 0.19
CA VAL A 76 -6.89 6.59 1.65
C VAL A 76 -8.20 6.86 2.40
N ASN A 77 -8.95 7.89 2.04
CA ASN A 77 -10.25 8.19 2.65
C ASN A 77 -11.25 7.05 2.43
N ASN A 78 -11.27 6.45 1.24
CA ASN A 78 -12.10 5.29 0.93
C ASN A 78 -11.70 4.03 1.72
N ILE A 79 -10.41 3.86 2.07
CA ILE A 79 -9.99 2.77 2.98
C ILE A 79 -10.65 2.98 4.34
N GLN A 80 -10.62 4.22 4.86
CA GLN A 80 -11.21 4.53 6.17
C GLN A 80 -12.70 4.17 6.19
N ILE A 81 -13.47 4.63 5.20
CA ILE A 81 -14.91 4.34 5.08
C ILE A 81 -15.17 2.83 5.07
N LYS A 82 -14.43 2.08 4.25
CA LYS A 82 -14.59 0.62 4.18
C LYS A 82 -14.20 -0.10 5.48
N LEU A 83 -13.22 0.42 6.22
CA LEU A 83 -12.86 -0.12 7.53
C LEU A 83 -13.92 0.18 8.59
N GLU A 84 -14.60 1.32 8.50
CA GLU A 84 -15.74 1.68 9.36
C GLU A 84 -16.96 0.80 9.11
N GLU A 85 -17.16 0.32 7.88
CA GLU A 85 -18.22 -0.63 7.51
C GLU A 85 -17.97 -2.07 8.01
N CYS A 86 -16.72 -2.40 8.38
CA CYS A 86 -16.35 -3.74 8.83
C CYS A 86 -16.83 -4.01 10.26
N ASN A 87 -17.43 -5.18 10.47
CA ASN A 87 -17.99 -5.55 11.78
C ASN A 87 -17.10 -6.54 12.55
N GLY A 88 -17.09 -6.44 13.89
CA GLY A 88 -16.42 -7.38 14.79
C GLY A 88 -15.26 -6.77 15.60
N GLU A 89 -14.82 -7.47 16.63
CA GLU A 89 -13.76 -6.98 17.54
C GLU A 89 -12.43 -6.78 16.81
N ILE A 90 -12.07 -7.69 15.89
CA ILE A 90 -10.85 -7.58 15.10
C ILE A 90 -10.91 -6.36 14.16
N ALA A 91 -12.06 -6.11 13.53
CA ALA A 91 -12.25 -4.93 12.68
C ALA A 91 -12.05 -3.63 13.47
N LYS A 92 -12.60 -3.53 14.69
CA LYS A 92 -12.40 -2.39 15.59
C LYS A 92 -10.91 -2.16 15.90
N LEU A 93 -10.17 -3.21 16.24
CA LEU A 93 -8.73 -3.12 16.50
C LEU A 93 -7.94 -2.62 15.27
N ILE A 94 -8.32 -3.05 14.07
CA ILE A 94 -7.68 -2.61 12.82
C ILE A 94 -8.02 -1.15 12.54
N LEU A 95 -9.28 -0.74 12.69
CA LEU A 95 -9.71 0.65 12.51
C LEU A 95 -9.01 1.59 13.51
N ASP A 96 -8.93 1.20 14.79
CA ASP A 96 -8.21 1.96 15.81
C ASP A 96 -6.72 2.12 15.45
N LYS A 97 -6.10 1.03 14.94
CA LYS A 97 -4.72 1.09 14.47
C LYS A 97 -4.57 2.04 13.29
N PHE A 98 -5.48 2.00 12.32
CA PHE A 98 -5.50 2.91 11.17
C PHE A 98 -5.59 4.36 11.64
N ASN A 99 -6.61 4.69 12.45
CA ASN A 99 -6.84 6.03 12.98
C ASN A 99 -5.65 6.54 13.81
N LYS A 100 -5.02 5.68 14.60
CA LYS A 100 -3.82 6.00 15.38
C LYS A 100 -2.60 6.30 14.50
N VAL A 101 -2.45 5.62 13.36
CA VAL A 101 -1.36 5.89 12.41
C VAL A 101 -1.60 7.21 11.69
N ILE A 102 -2.82 7.44 11.21
CA ILE A 102 -3.21 8.66 10.50
C ILE A 102 -3.07 9.89 11.40
N SER A 103 -3.64 9.86 12.60
CA SER A 103 -3.59 10.99 13.55
C SER A 103 -2.18 11.35 14.03
N LYS A 104 -1.26 10.37 14.13
CA LYS A 104 0.13 10.63 14.50
C LYS A 104 0.95 11.23 13.36
N ASN A 105 0.52 11.07 12.12
CA ASN A 105 1.25 11.55 10.96
C ASN A 105 0.89 13.00 10.65
N LYS A 106 1.63 13.95 11.24
CA LYS A 106 1.46 15.39 10.94
C LYS A 106 1.62 15.72 9.46
N GLY A 107 2.44 14.95 8.73
CA GLY A 107 2.63 15.11 7.29
C GLY A 107 1.36 14.79 6.48
N TRP A 108 0.51 13.89 6.99
CA TRP A 108 -0.77 13.57 6.35
C TRP A 108 -1.74 14.76 6.39
N GLU A 109 -1.82 15.46 7.52
CA GLU A 109 -2.65 16.67 7.63
C GLU A 109 -2.17 17.77 6.67
N ASN A 110 -0.86 17.97 6.54
CA ASN A 110 -0.30 18.91 5.58
C ASN A 110 -0.63 18.51 4.13
N ILE A 111 -0.52 17.23 3.79
CA ILE A 111 -0.90 16.71 2.46
C ILE A 111 -2.37 16.98 2.17
N LYS A 112 -3.28 16.77 3.13
CA LYS A 112 -4.71 17.05 2.95
C LYS A 112 -4.97 18.52 2.67
N LYS A 113 -4.34 19.44 3.40
CA LYS A 113 -4.44 20.89 3.14
C LYS A 113 -3.95 21.26 1.74
N ILE A 114 -2.79 20.73 1.34
CA ILE A 114 -2.23 20.96 0.00
C ILE A 114 -3.18 20.42 -1.07
N ASN A 115 -3.76 19.25 -0.85
CA ASN A 115 -4.76 18.69 -1.73
C ASN A 115 -6.00 19.59 -1.87
N GLN A 116 -6.53 20.13 -0.76
CA GLN A 116 -7.68 21.04 -0.77
C GLN A 116 -7.41 22.30 -1.61
N VAL A 117 -6.21 22.88 -1.50
CA VAL A 117 -5.79 24.00 -2.36
C VAL A 117 -5.75 23.58 -3.83
N LEU A 118 -5.16 22.42 -4.14
CA LEU A 118 -5.02 21.93 -5.51
C LEU A 118 -6.35 21.59 -6.21
N ILE A 119 -7.37 21.19 -5.45
CA ILE A 119 -8.72 20.92 -5.98
C ILE A 119 -9.65 22.14 -5.89
N GLY A 120 -9.18 23.26 -5.34
CA GLY A 120 -9.94 24.51 -5.24
C GLY A 120 -10.98 24.55 -4.12
N GLU A 121 -10.86 23.70 -3.09
CA GLU A 121 -11.75 23.69 -1.93
C GLU A 121 -11.37 24.73 -0.87
N THR A 122 -10.14 25.24 -0.90
CA THR A 122 -9.67 26.29 0.03
C THR A 122 -9.84 27.68 -0.59
N THR A 123 -10.47 28.61 0.13
CA THR A 123 -10.74 29.98 -0.34
C THR A 123 -9.96 31.07 0.42
N SER A 124 -9.14 30.71 1.40
CA SER A 124 -8.38 31.65 2.25
C SER A 124 -6.88 31.54 2.04
N ASP A 125 -6.23 32.68 1.77
CA ASP A 125 -4.76 32.81 1.65
C ASP A 125 -4.01 32.46 2.95
N ASP A 126 -4.70 32.47 4.09
CA ASP A 126 -4.14 32.10 5.40
C ASP A 126 -3.70 30.63 5.48
N ASP A 127 -4.37 29.71 4.76
CA ASP A 127 -3.95 28.30 4.72
C ASP A 127 -2.67 28.10 3.90
N LEU A 128 -2.43 28.96 2.90
CA LEU A 128 -1.23 28.95 2.07
C LEU A 128 0.00 29.39 2.88
N SER A 129 -0.15 30.48 3.65
CA SER A 129 0.91 31.09 4.46
C SER A 129 1.31 30.25 5.68
N SER A 130 0.44 29.36 6.15
CA SER A 130 0.72 28.42 7.24
C SER A 130 1.72 27.31 6.87
N SER A 131 1.89 27.07 5.58
CA SER A 131 2.87 26.13 5.05
C SER A 131 4.13 26.90 4.65
N ASN A 132 5.32 26.39 4.97
CA ASN A 132 6.58 26.97 4.46
C ASN A 132 6.78 26.70 2.96
N LEU A 133 5.71 26.62 2.16
CA LEU A 133 5.72 26.28 0.75
C LEU A 133 5.42 27.52 -0.08
N ASN A 134 6.17 27.71 -1.16
CA ASN A 134 5.87 28.73 -2.17
C ASN A 134 4.88 28.18 -3.22
N LEU A 135 4.42 29.03 -4.13
CA LEU A 135 3.46 28.65 -5.17
C LEU A 135 3.98 27.51 -6.07
N ASP A 136 5.26 27.53 -6.43
CA ASP A 136 5.88 26.48 -7.25
C ASP A 136 5.86 25.12 -6.55
N ASN A 137 6.08 25.10 -5.24
CA ASN A 137 5.99 23.88 -4.44
C ASN A 137 4.58 23.29 -4.49
N TYR A 138 3.54 24.11 -4.35
CA TYR A 138 2.16 23.64 -4.48
C TYR A 138 1.90 23.01 -5.86
N LEU A 139 2.31 23.68 -6.94
CA LEU A 139 2.16 23.17 -8.31
C LEU A 139 2.90 21.84 -8.50
N SER A 140 4.11 21.70 -7.95
CA SER A 140 4.91 20.49 -8.02
C SER A 140 4.28 19.29 -7.30
N MET A 141 3.39 19.54 -6.33
CA MET A 141 2.75 18.50 -5.52
C MET A 141 1.52 17.86 -6.18
N LYS A 142 1.11 18.33 -7.37
CA LYS A 142 -0.03 17.76 -8.13
C LYS A 142 0.04 16.24 -8.32
N TYR A 143 1.25 15.69 -8.44
CA TYR A 143 1.53 14.26 -8.59
C TYR A 143 2.42 13.72 -7.46
N ALA A 144 2.43 14.39 -6.30
CA ALA A 144 3.28 13.98 -5.19
C ALA A 144 2.92 12.55 -4.72
N PRO A 145 3.90 11.64 -4.63
CA PRO A 145 3.67 10.33 -4.06
C PRO A 145 3.44 10.45 -2.56
N ILE A 146 2.45 9.72 -2.04
CA ILE A 146 2.12 9.69 -0.60
C ILE A 146 2.59 8.39 0.08
N THR A 147 3.28 7.53 -0.66
CA THR A 147 3.86 6.28 -0.15
C THR A 147 5.38 6.30 -0.25
N SER A 148 6.06 5.54 0.61
CA SER A 148 7.53 5.41 0.57
C SER A 148 8.04 4.56 -0.60
N VAL A 149 7.13 3.92 -1.36
CA VAL A 149 7.51 2.95 -2.40
C VAL A 149 8.29 3.64 -3.52
N ASP A 150 7.99 4.89 -3.85
CA ASP A 150 8.76 5.62 -4.85
C ASP A 150 10.18 5.98 -4.37
N VAL A 151 10.36 6.21 -3.07
CA VAL A 151 11.68 6.38 -2.45
C VAL A 151 12.48 5.07 -2.54
N GLU A 152 11.86 3.95 -2.19
CA GLU A 152 12.49 2.62 -2.27
C GLU A 152 12.88 2.24 -3.71
N ARG A 153 11.99 2.48 -4.68
CA ARG A 153 12.31 2.30 -6.11
C ARG A 153 13.47 3.17 -6.53
N SER A 154 13.48 4.44 -6.13
CA SER A 154 14.57 5.38 -6.45
C SER A 154 15.89 4.89 -5.88
N PHE A 155 15.93 4.47 -4.61
CA PHE A 155 17.12 3.87 -4.02
C PHE A 155 17.58 2.60 -4.74
N SER A 156 16.66 1.73 -5.15
CA SER A 156 16.99 0.54 -5.94
C SER A 156 17.62 0.91 -7.28
N MET A 157 17.07 1.93 -7.97
CA MET A 157 17.61 2.45 -9.22
C MET A 157 19.01 3.05 -9.03
N TYR A 158 19.20 3.88 -8.00
CA TYR A 158 20.52 4.44 -7.67
C TYR A 158 21.52 3.35 -7.33
N LYS A 159 21.12 2.33 -6.57
CA LYS A 159 21.99 1.19 -6.27
C LYS A 159 22.45 0.49 -7.55
N ASN A 160 21.55 0.30 -8.52
CA ASN A 160 21.89 -0.28 -9.82
C ASN A 160 22.88 0.60 -10.60
N ILE A 161 22.69 1.93 -10.60
CA ILE A 161 23.59 2.90 -11.25
C ILE A 161 24.98 2.87 -10.62
N LEU A 162 25.05 2.82 -9.29
CA LEU A 162 26.29 2.92 -8.51
C LEU A 162 27.00 1.57 -8.29
N THR A 163 26.57 0.50 -8.98
CA THR A 163 27.25 -0.79 -8.88
C THR A 163 28.69 -0.70 -9.40
N PRO A 164 29.67 -1.38 -8.77
CA PRO A 164 31.10 -1.25 -9.14
C PRO A 164 31.42 -1.57 -10.60
N ASN A 165 30.62 -2.43 -11.23
CA ASN A 165 30.79 -2.85 -12.62
C ASN A 165 30.27 -1.81 -13.65
N ARG A 166 29.67 -0.69 -13.20
CA ARG A 166 29.13 0.41 -14.02
C ARG A 166 29.98 1.68 -13.90
N SER A 167 31.31 1.55 -13.92
CA SER A 167 32.27 2.65 -13.73
C SER A 167 32.59 3.49 -14.99
N ARG A 168 31.84 3.31 -16.09
CA ARG A 168 32.17 3.90 -17.41
C ARG A 168 31.06 4.76 -18.02
N PHE A 169 30.15 5.31 -17.22
CA PHE A 169 29.18 6.27 -17.77
C PHE A 169 29.89 7.57 -18.14
N SER A 170 29.70 8.02 -19.39
CA SER A 170 29.84 9.44 -19.70
C SER A 170 28.63 10.21 -19.16
N GLU A 171 28.74 11.52 -18.99
CA GLU A 171 27.64 12.38 -18.53
C GLU A 171 26.38 12.23 -19.39
N ASP A 172 26.55 12.17 -20.72
CA ASP A 172 25.45 11.95 -21.68
C ASP A 172 24.82 10.56 -21.52
N SER A 173 25.64 9.52 -21.30
CA SER A 173 25.13 8.15 -21.09
C SER A 173 24.41 8.01 -19.75
N LEU A 174 24.90 8.66 -18.70
CA LEU A 174 24.26 8.69 -17.38
C LEU A 174 22.92 9.44 -17.46
N SER A 175 22.90 10.59 -18.15
CA SER A 175 21.68 11.38 -18.35
C SER A 175 20.61 10.58 -19.08
N LYS A 176 20.96 9.92 -20.20
CA LYS A 176 20.06 9.02 -20.92
C LYS A 176 19.56 7.87 -20.05
N TYR A 177 20.46 7.25 -19.27
CA TYR A 177 20.11 6.15 -18.38
C TYR A 177 19.15 6.58 -17.26
N MET A 178 19.38 7.76 -16.67
CA MET A 178 18.49 8.36 -15.67
C MET A 178 17.12 8.63 -16.26
N VAL A 179 17.04 9.21 -17.46
CA VAL A 179 15.75 9.47 -18.13
C VAL A 179 14.98 8.16 -18.35
N VAL A 180 15.65 7.13 -18.88
CA VAL A 180 15.01 5.82 -19.14
C VAL A 180 14.52 5.15 -17.86
N ASN A 181 15.26 5.21 -16.76
CA ASN A 181 14.87 4.48 -15.53
C ASN A 181 13.86 5.24 -14.65
N PHE A 182 13.91 6.58 -14.64
CA PHE A 182 13.04 7.36 -13.76
C PHE A 182 11.69 7.74 -14.40
N PHE A 183 11.62 7.83 -15.73
CA PHE A 183 10.43 8.31 -16.44
C PHE A 183 9.73 7.29 -17.33
N PHE A 184 10.34 6.14 -17.60
CA PHE A 184 9.75 5.02 -18.36
C PHE A 184 9.78 3.73 -17.53
#